data_AF-A0A7S7QC96-F1
#
_entry.id   AF-A0A7S7QC96-F1
#
_cell.length_a   1.000
_cell.length_b   1.000
_cell.length_c   1.000
_cell.angle_alpha   90.00
_cell.angle_beta   90.00
_cell.angle_gamma   90.00
#
_symmetry.space_group_name_H-M   'P 1'
#
loop_
_entity.id
_entity.type
_entity.pdbx_description
1 polymer ?
#
loop_
_entity_poly.entity_id
_entity_poly.type
_entity_poly.pdbx_seq_one_letter_code
_entity_poly.pdbx_strand_id
1 'polypeptide(L)'
;MSFQAELHEEAVHLLNGKGVLTESTTPSNDVRVTFGRYELWIYEDGANVLGPSLDKRFEVYDFDDLDHLKHSALAFLEKLLTV
;
A
#
# COMPACT_ATOMS: atom_id res chain seq x y z
N MET A 1 -5.76 14.75 -4.45
CA MET A 1 -6.75 13.89 -3.78
C MET A 1 -6.27 13.72 -2.33
N SER A 2 -6.86 12.86 -1.50
CA SER A 2 -6.21 12.51 -0.22
C SER A 2 -5.07 11.53 -0.48
N PHE A 3 -4.02 11.54 0.35
CA PHE A 3 -2.92 10.58 0.30
C PHE A 3 -3.43 9.13 0.19
N GLN A 4 -4.46 8.78 0.97
CA GLN A 4 -5.05 7.45 0.97
C GLN A 4 -5.66 7.07 -0.38
N ALA A 5 -6.39 8.01 -1.02
CA ALA A 5 -6.99 7.76 -2.32
C ALA A 5 -5.94 7.62 -3.42
N GLU A 6 -4.88 8.44 -3.38
CA GLU A 6 -3.79 8.38 -4.36
C GLU A 6 -2.99 7.08 -4.22
N LEU A 7 -2.56 6.74 -3.00
CA LEU A 7 -1.83 5.50 -2.75
C LEU A 7 -2.70 4.26 -3.07
N HIS A 8 -4.00 4.31 -2.78
CA HIS A 8 -4.93 3.24 -3.15
C HIS A 8 -5.00 3.04 -4.66
N GLU A 9 -5.28 4.11 -5.41
CA GLU A 9 -5.42 4.06 -6.86
C GLU A 9 -4.13 3.57 -7.53
N GLU A 10 -2.99 4.13 -7.12
CA GLU A 10 -1.68 3.76 -7.68
C GLU A 10 -1.29 2.31 -7.31
N ALA A 11 -1.56 1.87 -6.08
CA ALA A 11 -1.28 0.49 -5.66
C ALA A 11 -2.15 -0.52 -6.43
N VAL A 12 -3.44 -0.25 -6.59
CA VAL A 12 -4.35 -1.09 -7.37
C VAL A 12 -3.94 -1.13 -8.84
N HIS A 13 -3.57 0.01 -9.43
CA HIS A 13 -3.07 0.07 -10.80
C HIS A 13 -1.80 -0.77 -10.97
N LEU A 14 -0.84 -0.64 -10.05
CA LEU A 14 0.40 -1.41 -10.04
C LEU A 14 0.13 -2.92 -9.94
N LEU A 15 -0.72 -3.35 -8.99
CA LEU A 15 -1.06 -4.75 -8.78
C LEU A 15 -1.78 -5.36 -9.99
N ASN A 16 -2.78 -4.67 -10.53
CA ASN A 16 -3.50 -5.09 -11.72
C ASN A 16 -2.59 -5.14 -12.96
N GLY A 17 -1.66 -4.18 -13.09
CA GLY A 17 -0.65 -4.16 -14.15
C GLY A 17 0.29 -5.37 -14.13
N LYS A 18 0.48 -6.00 -12.96
CA LYS A 18 1.23 -7.25 -12.80
C LYS A 18 0.34 -8.50 -12.86
N GLY A 19 -0.96 -8.35 -13.15
CA GLY A 19 -1.91 -9.46 -13.20
C GLY A 19 -2.34 -10.01 -11.83
N VAL A 20 -2.15 -9.24 -10.76
CA VAL A 20 -2.55 -9.63 -9.41
C VAL A 20 -3.99 -9.19 -9.14
N LEU A 21 -4.85 -10.12 -8.74
CA LEU A 21 -6.21 -9.80 -8.32
C LEU A 21 -6.19 -9.08 -6.97
N THR A 22 -6.91 -7.97 -6.89
CA THR A 22 -7.02 -7.13 -5.69
C THR A 22 -8.46 -7.04 -5.20
N GLU A 23 -8.64 -7.08 -3.89
CA GLU A 23 -9.91 -6.74 -3.23
C GLU A 23 -9.69 -5.53 -2.33
N SER A 24 -10.54 -4.51 -2.45
CA SER A 24 -10.44 -3.29 -1.64
C SER A 24 -11.62 -3.17 -0.70
N THR A 25 -11.34 -2.86 0.57
CA THR A 25 -12.35 -2.60 1.60
C THR A 25 -11.99 -1.34 2.37
N THR A 26 -12.99 -0.56 2.77
CA THR A 26 -12.78 0.69 3.53
C THR A 26 -13.40 0.57 4.93
N PRO A 27 -12.73 -0.12 5.88
CA PRO A 27 -13.20 -0.15 7.25
C PRO A 27 -12.99 1.24 7.89
N SER A 28 -14.08 1.99 8.06
CA SER A 28 -14.06 3.34 8.63
C SER A 28 -13.30 4.34 7.75
N ASN A 29 -12.17 4.89 8.23
CA ASN A 29 -11.36 5.86 7.50
C ASN A 29 -10.16 5.22 6.80
N ASP A 30 -9.87 3.94 7.06
CA ASP A 30 -8.71 3.26 6.52
C ASP A 30 -9.06 2.55 5.21
N VAL A 31 -8.08 2.42 4.32
CA VAL A 31 -8.22 1.63 3.10
C VAL A 31 -7.39 0.36 3.23
N ARG A 32 -8.01 -0.79 3.01
CA ARG A 32 -7.32 -2.07 2.93
C ARG A 32 -7.41 -2.64 1.53
N VAL A 33 -6.26 -2.97 0.95
CA VAL A 33 -6.14 -3.69 -0.32
C VAL A 33 -5.54 -5.07 -0.04
N THR A 34 -6.33 -6.12 -0.25
CA THR A 34 -5.88 -7.51 -0.14
C THR A 34 -5.44 -8.00 -1.52
N PHE A 35 -4.27 -8.65 -1.59
CA PHE A 35 -3.72 -9.20 -2.83
C PHE A 35 -2.90 -10.47 -2.55
N GLY A 36 -3.36 -11.61 -3.10
CA GLY A 36 -2.75 -12.91 -2.82
C GLY A 36 -2.79 -13.27 -1.33
N ARG A 37 -1.63 -13.35 -0.67
CA ARG A 37 -1.53 -13.58 0.78
C ARG A 37 -1.13 -12.32 1.57
N TYR A 38 -1.10 -11.18 0.88
CA TYR A 38 -0.64 -9.92 1.43
C TYR A 38 -1.79 -8.93 1.57
N GLU A 39 -1.60 -7.96 2.44
CA GLU A 39 -2.52 -6.86 2.66
C GLU A 39 -1.73 -5.54 2.70
N LEU A 40 -2.19 -4.54 1.97
CA LEU A 40 -1.79 -3.15 2.12
C LEU A 40 -2.87 -2.43 2.91
N TRP A 41 -2.51 -1.91 4.07
CA TRP A 41 -3.33 -1.03 4.89
C TRP A 41 -2.85 0.40 4.71
N ILE A 42 -3.76 1.33 4.46
CA ILE A 42 -3.48 2.73 4.19
C ILE A 42 -4.27 3.59 5.18
N TYR A 43 -3.52 4.26 6.05
CA TYR A 43 -4.02 5.11 7.12
C TYR A 43 -3.89 6.58 6.73
N GLU A 44 -4.45 7.48 7.55
CA GLU A 44 -4.28 8.93 7.35
C GLU A 44 -2.82 9.38 7.43
N ASP A 45 -2.01 8.68 8.22
CA ASP A 45 -0.63 9.02 8.59
C ASP A 45 0.41 7.97 8.13
N GLY A 46 0.04 7.04 7.24
CA GLY A 46 0.99 6.08 6.73
C GLY A 46 0.38 4.87 6.04
N ALA A 47 1.19 3.82 5.89
CA ALA A 47 0.78 2.56 5.30
C ALA A 47 1.53 1.37 5.88
N ASN A 48 0.89 0.20 5.91
CA ASN A 48 1.49 -1.06 6.33
C ASN A 48 1.28 -2.13 5.25
N VAL A 49 2.32 -2.91 4.97
CA VAL A 49 2.25 -4.10 4.12
C VAL A 49 2.46 -5.34 5.00
N LEU A 50 1.42 -6.18 5.06
CA LEU A 50 1.37 -7.39 5.88
C LEU A 50 1.34 -8.63 5.00
N GLY A 51 1.89 -9.75 5.49
CA GLY A 51 1.79 -11.06 4.84
C GLY A 51 2.53 -12.15 5.62
N PRO A 52 2.68 -13.37 5.05
CA PRO A 52 3.36 -14.47 5.72
C PRO A 52 4.83 -14.12 6.00
N SER A 53 5.15 -13.89 7.28
CA SER A 53 6.48 -13.42 7.74
C SER A 53 6.87 -12.01 7.28
N LEU A 54 5.89 -11.20 6.87
CA LEU A 54 6.10 -9.81 6.45
C LEU A 54 5.23 -8.87 7.29
N ASP A 55 5.88 -7.92 7.97
CA ASP A 55 5.26 -6.75 8.59
C ASP A 55 6.18 -5.56 8.27
N LYS A 56 5.81 -4.79 7.24
CA LYS A 56 6.56 -3.60 6.82
C LYS A 56 5.69 -2.37 7.00
N ARG A 57 6.17 -1.44 7.82
CA ARG A 57 5.51 -0.17 8.11
C ARG A 57 6.18 1.00 7.39
N PHE A 58 5.34 1.97 7.03
CA PHE A 58 5.70 3.25 6.45
C PHE A 58 4.95 4.33 7.24
N GLU A 59 5.59 4.89 8.26
CA GLU A 59 5.00 5.92 9.12
C GLU A 59 5.37 7.31 8.59
N VAL A 60 4.46 8.28 8.63
CA VAL A 60 4.72 9.65 8.14
C VAL A 60 5.94 10.30 8.80
N TYR A 61 6.27 9.93 10.03
CA TYR A 61 7.44 10.48 10.75
C TYR A 61 8.79 9.97 10.24
N ASP A 62 8.80 8.89 9.45
CA ASP A 62 10.02 8.34 8.83
C ASP A 62 10.38 9.04 7.51
N PHE A 63 9.52 9.93 7.00
CA PHE A 63 9.67 10.57 5.70
C PHE A 63 9.54 12.09 5.81
N ASP A 64 10.22 12.80 4.90
CA ASP A 64 10.15 14.27 4.84
C ASP A 64 8.76 14.77 4.41
N ASP A 65 8.05 13.98 3.60
CA ASP A 65 6.73 14.28 3.06
C ASP A 65 5.94 13.00 2.68
N LEU A 66 4.64 13.18 2.41
CA LEU A 66 3.72 12.09 2.05
C LEU A 66 3.99 11.50 0.67
N ASP A 67 4.59 12.27 -0.26
CA ASP A 67 4.91 11.77 -1.60
C ASP A 67 6.10 10.79 -1.53
N HIS A 68 7.10 11.07 -0.70
CA HIS A 68 8.20 10.17 -0.41
C HIS A 68 7.73 8.88 0.25
N LEU A 69 6.79 8.96 1.19
CA LEU A 69 6.17 7.78 1.79
C LEU A 69 5.43 6.96 0.73
N LYS A 70 4.59 7.61 -0.10
CA LYS A 70 3.84 6.98 -1.19
C LYS A 70 4.77 6.23 -2.15
N HIS A 71 5.82 6.89 -2.65
CA HIS A 71 6.80 6.26 -3.54
C HIS A 71 7.51 5.08 -2.87
N SER A 72 7.84 5.20 -1.58
CA SER A 72 8.52 4.12 -0.84
C SER A 72 7.61 2.90 -0.65
N ALA A 73 6.33 3.11 -0.36
CA ALA A 73 5.34 2.06 -0.25
C ALA A 73 5.11 1.35 -1.61
N LEU A 74 4.94 2.11 -2.70
CA LEU A 74 4.76 1.57 -4.04
C LEU A 74 5.99 0.80 -4.54
N ALA A 75 7.19 1.34 -4.33
CA ALA A 75 8.43 0.66 -4.70
C ALA A 75 8.61 -0.65 -3.93
N PHE A 76 8.21 -0.68 -2.65
CA PHE A 76 8.23 -1.89 -1.86
C PHE A 76 7.23 -2.94 -2.37
N LEU A 77 6.01 -2.52 -2.72
CA LEU A 77 5.01 -3.40 -3.35
C LEU A 77 5.54 -3.97 -4.67
N GLU A 78 6.15 -3.15 -5.52
CA GLU A 78 6.74 -3.64 -6.78
C GLU A 78 7.83 -4.68 -6.54
N LYS A 79 8.72 -4.42 -5.58
CA LYS A 79 9.78 -5.35 -5.20
C LYS A 79 9.21 -6.68 -4.70
N LEU A 80 8.13 -6.64 -3.93
CA LEU A 80 7.45 -7.84 -3.40
C LEU A 80 6.88 -8.72 -4.53
N LEU A 81 6.44 -8.11 -5.63
CA LEU A 81 5.85 -8.80 -6.79
C LEU A 81 6.88 -9.35 -7.78
N THR A 82 8.16 -9.03 -7.61
CA THR A 82 9.25 -9.42 -8.52
C THR A 82 10.04 -10.65 -8.02
N VAL A 83 9.58 -11.29 -6.93
CA VAL A 83 10.23 -12.45 -6.30
C VAL A 83 9.68 -13.77 -6.86
#